data_AF-A0A967IA59-F1
#
_entry.id   AF-A0A967IA59-F1
#
_cell.length_a   1.000
_cell.length_b   1.000
_cell.length_c   1.000
_cell.angle_alpha   90.00
_cell.angle_beta   90.00
_cell.angle_gamma   90.00
#
_symmetry.space_group_name_H-M   'P 1'
#
loop_
_entity.id
_entity.type
_entity.pdbx_description
1 polymer ?
#
loop_
_entity_poly.entity_id
_entity_poly.type
_entity_poly.pdbx_seq_one_letter_code
_entity_poly.pdbx_strand_id
1 'polypeptide(L)' 'RAGGKGSGPLAGFRGLVLTQAWAGTYATELLGLLGADIIQVETRGRLDSWRGSYQ' A
#
# COMPACT_ATOMS: atom_id res chain seq x y z
N ARG A 1 -7.25 2.21 -15.76
CA ARG A 1 -8.31 1.34 -15.17
C ARG A 1 -8.66 1.92 -13.82
N ALA A 2 -9.95 2.15 -13.52
CA ALA A 2 -10.37 2.53 -12.17
C ALA A 2 -10.08 1.34 -11.24
N GLY A 3 -9.29 1.56 -10.18
CA GLY A 3 -9.14 0.59 -9.10
C GLY A 3 -10.52 0.24 -8.54
N GLY A 4 -10.69 -1.00 -8.07
CA GLY A 4 -11.99 -1.48 -7.61
C GLY A 4 -12.64 -0.49 -6.65
N LYS A 5 -13.92 -0.17 -6.84
CA LYS A 5 -14.68 0.63 -5.87
C LYS A 5 -14.83 -0.20 -4.59
N GLY A 6 -13.86 -0.08 -3.69
CA GLY A 6 -13.96 -0.61 -2.34
C GLY A 6 -15.21 -0.03 -1.67
N SER A 7 -15.85 -0.81 -0.81
CA SER A 7 -16.87 -0.33 0.12
C SER A 7 -16.19 0.08 1.43
N GLY A 8 -16.56 1.24 1.99
CA GLY A 8 -16.03 1.71 3.27
C GLY A 8 -15.93 3.23 3.34
N PRO A 9 -15.59 3.79 4.52
CA PRO A 9 -15.53 5.24 4.73
C PRO A 9 -14.45 5.95 3.88
N LEU A 10 -13.46 5.22 3.35
CA LEU A 10 -12.45 5.75 2.43
C LEU A 10 -12.65 5.28 0.98
N ALA A 11 -13.84 4.79 0.63
CA ALA A 11 -14.19 4.46 -0.75
C ALA A 11 -13.98 5.66 -1.69
N GLY A 12 -13.26 5.44 -2.79
CA GLY A 12 -12.97 6.47 -3.79
C GLY A 12 -11.67 7.23 -3.55
N PHE A 13 -11.02 7.07 -2.41
CA PHE A 13 -9.66 7.56 -2.19
C PHE A 13 -8.62 6.62 -2.83
N ARG A 14 -7.52 7.19 -3.32
CA ARG A 14 -6.41 6.45 -3.92
C ARG A 14 -5.08 6.99 -3.42
N GLY A 15 -4.18 6.11 -3.02
CA GLY A 15 -2.89 6.47 -2.42
C GLY A 15 -1.73 5.63 -2.95
N LEU A 16 -0.55 6.22 -2.90
CA LEU A 16 0.72 5.53 -3.15
C LEU A 16 1.46 5.33 -1.84
N VAL A 17 1.98 4.12 -1.63
CA VAL A 17 2.87 3.83 -0.49
C VAL A 17 4.31 3.98 -0.97
N LEU A 18 4.99 5.00 -0.43
CA LEU A 18 6.41 5.30 -0.70
C LEU A 18 7.32 4.98 0.49
N THR A 19 6.74 4.37 1.53
CA THR A 19 7.45 3.91 2.72
C THR A 19 7.83 2.45 2.57
N GLN A 20 8.82 2.04 3.36
CA GLN A 20 9.27 0.66 3.46
C GLN A 20 9.14 0.14 4.88
N ALA A 21 9.33 -1.17 5.05
CA ALA A 21 9.19 -1.87 6.31
C ALA A 21 7.78 -1.70 6.91
N TRP A 22 7.66 -1.77 8.23
CA TRP A 22 6.38 -1.96 8.92
C TRP A 22 5.50 -0.70 9.03
N ALA A 23 6.02 0.42 9.53
CA ALA A 23 5.18 1.50 10.02
C ALA A 23 4.30 2.12 8.93
N GLY A 24 4.89 2.46 7.78
CA GLY A 24 4.15 3.14 6.71
C GLY A 24 3.27 2.19 5.90
N THR A 25 3.75 0.97 5.59
CA THR A 25 2.93 -0.04 4.90
C THR A 25 1.72 -0.42 5.74
N TYR A 26 1.90 -0.64 7.05
CA TYR A 26 0.80 -0.94 7.98
C TYR A 26 -0.20 0.21 8.11
N ALA A 27 0.27 1.45 8.23
CA ALA A 27 -0.63 2.61 8.27
C ALA A 27 -1.49 2.69 6.99
N THR A 28 -0.90 2.43 5.83
CA THR A 28 -1.64 2.45 4.55
C THR A 28 -2.51 1.21 4.33
N GLU A 29 -2.16 0.07 4.91
CA GLU A 29 -3.00 -1.13 4.93
C GLU A 29 -4.33 -0.84 5.65
N LEU A 30 -4.30 -0.15 6.79
CA LEU A 30 -5.51 0.28 7.50
C LEU A 30 -6.40 1.16 6.61
N LEU A 31 -5.82 2.06 5.80
CA LEU A 31 -6.59 2.86 4.84
C LEU A 31 -7.24 2.00 3.76
N GLY A 32 -6.52 0.97 3.28
CA GLY A 32 -7.05 -0.02 2.34
C GLY A 32 -8.22 -0.82 2.91
N LEU A 33 -8.11 -1.27 4.16
CA LEU A 33 -9.19 -1.96 4.87
C LEU A 33 -10.44 -1.08 5.05
N LEU A 34 -10.26 0.25 5.11
CA LEU A 34 -11.36 1.22 5.13
C LEU A 34 -11.91 1.57 3.72
N GLY A 35 -11.42 0.92 2.67
CA GLY A 35 -11.95 1.00 1.30
C GLY A 35 -11.15 1.87 0.33
N ALA A 36 -9.97 2.38 0.73
CA ALA A 36 -9.10 3.13 -0.19
C ALA A 36 -8.37 2.19 -1.18
N ASP A 37 -8.10 2.67 -2.40
CA ASP A 37 -7.23 2.00 -3.37
C ASP A 37 -5.76 2.36 -3.09
N ILE A 38 -5.05 1.46 -2.41
CA ILE A 38 -3.68 1.68 -1.96
C ILE A 38 -2.72 0.86 -2.83
N ILE A 39 -1.73 1.55 -3.43
CA ILE A 39 -0.77 0.95 -4.33
C ILE A 39 0.61 1.01 -3.69
N GLN A 40 1.15 -0.16 -3.35
CA GLN A 40 2.52 -0.29 -2.90
C GLN A 40 3.47 -0.10 -4.08
N VAL A 41 4.34 0.92 -3.99
CA VAL A 41 5.36 1.17 -5.00
C VAL A 41 6.69 0.64 -4.48
N GLU A 42 7.38 -0.15 -5.29
CA GLU A 42 8.66 -0.76 -4.94
C GLU A 42 9.68 -0.63 -6.07
N THR A 43 10.96 -0.67 -5.69
CA THR A 43 12.06 -0.66 -6.65
C THR A 43 12.29 -2.06 -7.21
N ARG A 44 12.48 -2.19 -8.53
CA ARG A 44 12.64 -3.48 -9.21
C ARG A 44 13.84 -4.31 -8.75
N GLY A 45 14.95 -3.67 -8.36
CA GLY A 45 16.20 -4.32 -7.95
C GLY A 45 16.47 -4.30 -6.45
N ARG A 46 15.61 -3.64 -5.66
CA ARG A 46 15.73 -3.50 -4.21
C ARG A 46 14.32 -3.46 -3.65
N LEU A 47 13.74 -4.64 -3.55
CA LEU A 47 12.42 -4.83 -2.97
C LEU A 47 12.41 -4.42 -1.49
N ASP A 48 11.21 -4.24 -0.93
CA ASP A 48 11.07 -4.00 0.50
C ASP A 48 11.77 -5.09 1.33
N SER A 49 12.54 -4.71 2.34
CA SER A 49 13.32 -5.66 3.17
C SER A 49 12.43 -6.66 3.91
N TRP A 50 11.16 -6.31 4.19
CA TRP A 50 10.17 -7.22 4.78
C TRP A 50 9.64 -8.26 3.80
N ARG A 51 10.02 -8.21 2.51
CA ARG A 51 9.88 -9.33 1.57
C ARG A 51 10.99 -10.37 1.71
N GLY A 52 11.93 -10.21 2.65
CA GLY A 52 13.04 -11.13 2.88
C GLY A 52 14.29 -10.81 2.05
N SER A 53 14.37 -9.65 1.42
CA SER A 53 15.54 -9.22 0.63
C SER A 53 16.63 -8.57 1.49
N TYR A 54 16.90 -9.10 2.69
CA TYR A 54 18.10 -8.77 3.48
C TYR A 54 19.30 -9.36 2.77
N GLN A 55 19.80 -8.64 1.76
CA GLN A 55 21.06 -8.91 1.06
C GLN A 55 21.98 -7.71 1.29
#